data_AF-A0A3E0Q703-F1
#
_entry.id   AF-A0A3E0Q703-F1
#
_cell.length_a   1.000
_cell.length_b   1.000
_cell.length_c   1.000
_cell.angle_alpha   90.00
_cell.angle_beta   90.00
_cell.angle_gamma   90.00
#
_symmetry.space_group_name_H-M   'P 1'
#
loop_
_entity.id
_entity.type
_entity.pdbx_description
1 polymer ?
#
loop_
_entity_poly.entity_id
_entity_poly.type
_entity_poly.pdbx_seq_one_letter_code
_entity_poly.pdbx_strand_id
1 'polypeptide(L)' 'MQPASEGRIAMSASERTDLLAALTELSQRYPHWRFGQLVANVAGWADAHLWDVEDAQMLAAARAHLEAVAQREEAPHRA' A
#
# COMPACT_ATOMS: atom_id res chain seq x y z
N MET A 1 -31.68 18.55 -7.33
CA MET A 1 -30.81 18.86 -6.17
C MET A 1 -30.26 17.53 -5.68
N GLN A 2 -29.03 17.18 -6.06
CA GLN A 2 -28.37 15.97 -5.54
C GLN A 2 -27.92 16.27 -4.10
N PRO A 3 -28.08 15.33 -3.15
CA PRO A 3 -27.49 15.53 -1.83
C PRO A 3 -25.97 15.54 -2.00
N ALA A 4 -25.33 16.58 -1.46
CA ALA A 4 -23.89 16.64 -1.30
C ALA A 4 -23.45 15.33 -0.65
N SER A 5 -22.54 14.60 -1.30
CA SER A 5 -21.90 13.44 -0.69
C SER A 5 -21.31 13.90 0.64
N GLU A 6 -21.94 13.50 1.74
CA GLU A 6 -21.38 13.63 3.08
C GLU A 6 -19.95 13.14 3.00
N GLY A 7 -19.01 14.04 3.31
CA GLY A 7 -17.59 13.80 3.15
C GLY A 7 -17.24 12.47 3.78
N ARG A 8 -16.85 11.50 2.94
CA ARG A 8 -16.16 10.29 3.35
C ARG A 8 -15.06 10.77 4.30
N ILE A 9 -15.22 10.44 5.58
CA ILE A 9 -14.36 10.93 6.66
C ILE A 9 -12.92 10.73 6.20
N ALA A 10 -12.15 11.82 6.11
CA ALA A 10 -10.73 11.76 5.83
C ALA A 10 -10.10 10.67 6.72
N MET A 11 -9.27 9.82 6.12
CA MET A 11 -8.57 8.70 6.75
C MET A 11 -8.25 8.94 8.23
N SER A 12 -8.59 7.97 9.09
CA SER A 12 -8.29 8.09 10.51
C SER A 12 -6.77 8.23 10.71
N ALA A 13 -6.36 8.96 11.75
CA ALA A 13 -4.95 9.16 12.03
C ALA A 13 -4.19 7.82 12.18
N SER A 14 -4.86 6.79 12.69
CA SER A 14 -4.30 5.44 12.86
C SER A 14 -3.99 4.77 11.53
N GLU A 15 -4.93 4.75 10.59
CA GLU A 15 -4.71 4.12 9.28
C GLU A 15 -3.56 4.81 8.55
N ARG A 16 -3.43 6.14 8.69
CA ARG A 16 -2.37 6.91 8.05
C ARG A 16 -1.00 6.51 8.55
N THR A 17 -0.89 6.37 9.87
CA THR A 17 0.34 5.88 10.51
C THR A 17 0.68 4.48 10.03
N ASP A 18 -0.31 3.59 9.91
CA ASP A 18 -0.11 2.23 9.41
C ASP A 18 0.38 2.21 7.95
N LEU A 19 -0.19 3.04 7.09
CA LEU A 19 0.24 3.16 5.69
C LEU A 19 1.67 3.68 5.59
N LEU A 20 2.01 4.73 6.35
CA LEU A 20 3.38 5.27 6.37
C LEU A 20 4.39 4.23 6.91
N ALA A 21 4.01 3.43 7.91
CA ALA A 21 4.84 2.35 8.43
C ALA A 21 5.08 1.27 7.36
N ALA A 22 4.03 0.83 6.65
CA ALA A 22 4.15 -0.15 5.58
C ALA A 22 5.02 0.38 4.41
N LEU A 23 4.85 1.65 4.02
CA LEU A 23 5.68 2.28 2.99
C LEU A 23 7.15 2.41 3.44
N THR A 24 7.40 2.63 4.72
CA THR A 24 8.75 2.66 5.29
C THR A 24 9.42 1.29 5.15
N GLU A 25 8.74 0.22 5.52
CA GLU A 25 9.24 -1.15 5.38
C GLU A 25 9.54 -1.49 3.90
N LEU A 26 8.61 -1.17 3.00
CA LEU A 26 8.82 -1.36 1.56
C LEU A 26 10.01 -0.55 1.04
N SER A 27 10.25 0.66 1.55
CA SER A 27 11.40 1.48 1.15
C SER A 27 12.74 0.86 1.56
N GLN A 28 12.79 0.22 2.72
CA GLN A 28 13.98 -0.49 3.21
C GLN A 28 14.23 -1.75 2.38
N ARG A 29 13.15 -2.44 1.98
CA ARG A 29 13.21 -3.66 1.19
C ARG A 29 13.57 -3.41 -0.28
N TYR A 30 13.10 -2.32 -0.85
CA TYR A 30 13.35 -1.91 -2.23
C TYR A 30 14.15 -0.61 -2.28
N PRO A 31 15.41 -0.57 -1.77
CA PRO A 31 16.16 0.67 -1.60
C PRO A 31 16.55 1.34 -2.93
N HIS A 32 16.41 0.63 -4.05
CA HIS A 32 16.69 1.13 -5.39
C HIS A 32 15.47 1.83 -6.03
N TRP A 33 14.28 1.73 -5.43
CA TRP A 33 13.10 2.45 -5.93
C TRP A 33 13.09 3.88 -5.40
N ARG A 34 12.86 4.83 -6.31
CA ARG A 34 12.52 6.21 -5.91
C ARG A 34 11.17 6.20 -5.22
N PHE A 35 10.94 7.13 -4.29
CA PHE A 35 9.68 7.18 -3.54
C PHE A 35 8.42 7.22 -4.43
N GLY A 36 8.39 8.05 -5.48
CA GLY A 36 7.25 8.09 -6.40
C GLY A 36 7.01 6.77 -7.16
N GLN A 37 8.07 6.01 -7.42
CA GLN A 37 7.96 4.67 -8.05
C GLN A 37 7.42 3.65 -7.05
N LEU A 38 7.86 3.71 -5.79
CA LEU A 38 7.32 2.88 -4.71
C LEU A 38 5.80 3.08 -4.59
N VAL A 39 5.33 4.33 -4.53
CA VAL A 39 3.89 4.63 -4.47
C VAL A 39 3.15 4.12 -5.71
N ALA A 40 3.70 4.33 -6.92
CA ALA A 40 3.08 3.84 -8.16
C ALA A 40 3.00 2.30 -8.20
N ASN A 41 4.02 1.59 -7.70
CA ASN A 41 4.01 0.14 -7.62
C ASN A 41 2.93 -0.36 -6.64
N VAL A 42 2.81 0.26 -5.47
CA VAL A 42 1.78 -0.09 -4.48
C VAL A 42 0.37 0.15 -5.03
N ALA A 43 0.14 1.26 -5.73
CA ALA A 43 -1.12 1.50 -6.43
C ALA A 43 -1.42 0.41 -7.48
N GLY A 44 -0.40 -0.01 -8.22
CA GLY A 44 -0.51 -1.13 -9.16
C GLY A 44 -0.86 -2.46 -8.48
N TRP A 45 -0.34 -2.74 -7.28
CA TRP A 45 -0.72 -3.93 -6.50
C TRP A 45 -2.16 -3.88 -5.99
N ALA A 46 -2.71 -2.68 -5.80
CA ALA A 46 -4.11 -2.47 -5.43
C ALA A 46 -5.09 -2.59 -6.62
N ASP A 47 -4.59 -2.91 -7.83
CA ASP A 47 -5.36 -2.88 -9.09
C ASP A 47 -6.08 -1.54 -9.30
N ALA A 48 -5.42 -0.45 -8.91
CA ALA A 48 -5.96 0.90 -8.93
C ALA A 48 -5.05 1.87 -9.70
N HIS A 49 -5.66 2.86 -10.34
CA HIS A 49 -4.90 3.98 -10.90
C HIS A 49 -4.32 4.84 -9.78
N LEU A 50 -3.08 5.31 -9.95
CA LEU A 50 -2.37 6.12 -8.95
C LEU A 50 -3.16 7.37 -8.50
N TRP A 51 -3.95 7.95 -9.39
CA TRP A 51 -4.75 9.14 -9.10
C TRP A 51 -6.06 8.85 -8.37
N ASP A 52 -6.52 7.60 -8.39
CA ASP A 52 -7.83 7.18 -7.89
C ASP A 52 -7.74 6.26 -6.66
N VAL A 53 -6.55 5.75 -6.34
CA VAL A 53 -6.35 4.81 -5.24
C VAL A 53 -6.63 5.46 -3.89
N GLU A 54 -7.49 4.84 -3.09
CA GLU A 54 -7.73 5.26 -1.71
C GLU A 54 -6.63 4.75 -0.77
N ASP A 55 -6.35 5.49 0.31
CA ASP A 55 -5.29 5.11 1.25
C ASP A 55 -5.49 3.71 1.85
N ALA A 56 -6.74 3.29 2.07
CA ALA A 56 -7.08 1.96 2.56
C ALA A 56 -6.72 0.86 1.55
N GLN A 57 -6.91 1.11 0.25
CA GLN A 57 -6.52 0.18 -0.81
C GLN A 57 -4.99 0.07 -0.89
N MET A 58 -4.28 1.20 -0.77
CA MET A 58 -2.82 1.20 -0.70
C MET A 58 -2.30 0.43 0.52
N LEU A 59 -2.90 0.63 1.70
CA LEU A 59 -2.50 -0.06 2.92
C LEU A 59 -2.72 -1.57 2.80
N ALA A 60 -3.88 -1.99 2.28
CA ALA A 60 -4.19 -3.40 2.07
C ALA A 60 -3.21 -4.05 1.09
N ALA A 61 -2.93 -3.40 -0.04
CA ALA A 61 -1.99 -3.91 -1.04
C ALA A 61 -0.55 -3.98 -0.53
N ALA A 62 -0.10 -2.97 0.21
CA ALA A 62 1.23 -2.97 0.84
C ALA A 62 1.39 -4.13 1.83
N ARG A 63 0.40 -4.34 2.71
CA ARG A 63 0.41 -5.45 3.68
C ARG A 63 0.40 -6.81 2.99
N ALA A 64 -0.47 -7.01 1.99
CA ALA A 64 -0.56 -8.26 1.25
C ALA A 64 0.76 -8.60 0.54
N HIS A 65 1.43 -7.59 -0.02
CA HIS A 65 2.74 -7.79 -0.66
C HIS A 65 3.82 -8.15 0.35
N LEU A 66 3.92 -7.43 1.48
CA LEU A 66 4.89 -7.73 2.53
C LEU A 66 4.71 -9.15 3.09
N GLU A 67 3.46 -9.55 3.33
CA GLU A 67 3.14 -10.89 3.80
C GLU A 67 3.50 -11.97 2.77
N ALA A 68 3.10 -11.80 1.51
CA ALA A 68 3.42 -12.74 0.44
C ALA A 68 4.94 -12.90 0.25
N VAL A 69 5.69 -11.83 0.47
CA VAL A 69 7.14 -11.87 0.36
C VAL A 69 7.77 -12.55 1.58
N ALA A 70 7.32 -12.26 2.80
CA ALA A 70 7.78 -12.96 4.00
C ALA A 70 7.55 -14.48 3.88
N GLN A 71 6.36 -14.90 3.42
CA GLN A 71 6.05 -16.31 3.17
C GLN A 71 6.99 -16.97 2.15
N ARG A 72 7.41 -16.24 1.11
CA ARG A 72 8.37 -16.74 0.10
C ARG A 72 9.79 -16.88 0.65
N GLU A 73 10.17 -16.04 1.59
CA GLU A 73 11.49 -16.15 2.26
C GLU A 73 11.52 -17.31 3.26
N GLU A 74 10.39 -17.57 3.93
CA GLU A 74 10.22 -18.68 4.87
C GLU A 74 10.07 -20.04 4.19
N ALA A 75 9.59 -20.07 2.94
CA ALA A 75 9.49 -21.26 2.12
C ALA A 75 10.73 -21.38 1.20
N PRO A 76 11.86 -21.95 1.66
CA PRO A 76 12.99 -22.17 0.77
C PRO A 76 12.55 -23.14 -0.33
N HIS A 77 12.93 -22.79 -1.56
CA HIS A 77 12.87 -23.59 -2.78
C HIS A 77 12.90 -25.10 -2.46
N ARG A 78 11.72 -25.74 -2.42
CA ARG A 78 11.65 -27.20 -2.59
C ARG A 78 12.08 -27.45 -4.03
N ALA A 79 13.31 -27.97 -4.14
CA ALA A 79 13.96 -28.43 -5.37
C ALA A 79 13.05 -29.31 -6.24
#